data_AF-A0A9W2ZTV0-F1
#
_entry.id   AF-A0A9W2ZTV0-F1
#
_cell.length_a   1.000
_cell.length_b   1.000
_cell.length_c   1.000
_cell.angle_alpha   90.00
_cell.angle_beta   90.00
_cell.angle_gamma   90.00
#
_symmetry.space_group_name_H-M   'P 1'
#
loop_
_entity.id
_entity.type
_entity.pdbx_description
1 polymer ?
#
loop_
_entity_poly.entity_id
_entity_poly.type
_entity_poly.pdbx_seq_one_letter_code
_entity_poly.pdbx_strand_id
1 'polypeptide(L)'
;MKNVAKACRKGLSVKLSINCETCRTVVSSNHTSGYSKENKRYSVNNSAVLSSILCGLGSYTFNKLCEHLDIPGMCKKNFLNITKLIYNKGDDIRQALELKTVDLIRRKHAEESGVSINEEDIIDIDVSYDGSWLTRGHTSHIGIGCVVDVLTGYVLDFHIVSTFCLVCQTTGRKIKEKSPSQYSEWFETHKPFCEINYTGSSAMMETHAAEVLWLRSVTKFKLRYTSMLSDGDAKSFKRVTELKPYGDIPIVKEECVNHVGKRMGSALRNLVADCSKKGTSLGGKGHGKLTQNTIKKLTLYYSRAIRKHKNVSDMQKAIMASLYHCLSTDKSPKHQLCPTGSGSWCFYNAAVAKNETPGPHSKLLCTPLNYKLLADHLKPIYKRLSEPALLQRCLLGATQNANESLHSKIWSTCDKKKFSSWNKVTFSVISSIYDFNFGFAASKIMKNILFCKNTFHAHRLGLSRQNQRLSGSAYKKSKVVMRRLQMRKAAKARRELELRDAEGPTYEAGQF
;
A
#
# COMPACT_ATOMS: atom_id res chain seq x y z
N MET A 1 -35.96 37.41 -31.18
CA MET A 1 -35.11 36.76 -30.15
C MET A 1 -35.28 35.25 -30.23
N LYS A 2 -34.24 34.41 -30.17
CA LYS A 2 -34.43 32.94 -30.25
C LYS A 2 -34.86 32.38 -28.89
N ASN A 3 -35.97 31.66 -28.83
CA ASN A 3 -36.44 31.00 -27.60
C ASN A 3 -35.88 29.56 -27.52
N VAL A 4 -35.31 29.18 -26.36
CA VAL A 4 -34.87 27.80 -26.09
C VAL A 4 -36.05 27.04 -25.47
N ALA A 5 -36.60 26.04 -26.15
CA ALA A 5 -37.77 25.31 -25.67
C ALA A 5 -37.55 23.79 -25.56
N LYS A 6 -38.20 23.22 -24.53
CA LYS A 6 -38.42 21.78 -24.19
C LYS A 6 -37.16 20.89 -24.16
N ALA A 7 -36.70 20.59 -22.95
CA ALA A 7 -35.60 19.69 -22.67
C ALA A 7 -36.06 18.21 -22.64
N CYS A 8 -35.88 17.47 -23.75
CA CYS A 8 -35.87 16.01 -23.69
C CYS A 8 -34.55 15.53 -23.06
N ARG A 9 -34.58 14.63 -22.08
CA ARG A 9 -33.39 14.20 -21.34
C ARG A 9 -33.12 12.71 -21.53
N LYS A 10 -31.84 12.34 -21.59
CA LYS A 10 -31.37 10.95 -21.50
C LYS A 10 -30.25 10.86 -20.45
N GLY A 11 -30.64 10.61 -19.19
CA GLY A 11 -29.75 10.76 -18.05
C GLY A 11 -29.35 12.23 -17.85
N LEU A 12 -28.06 12.49 -17.71
CA LEU A 12 -27.49 13.84 -17.60
C LEU A 12 -27.41 14.59 -18.93
N SER A 13 -27.63 13.91 -20.06
CA SER A 13 -27.64 14.58 -21.36
C SER A 13 -28.97 15.28 -21.59
N VAL A 14 -28.90 16.56 -21.92
CA VAL A 14 -30.07 17.41 -22.18
C VAL A 14 -30.12 17.74 -23.68
N LYS A 15 -31.27 17.56 -24.32
CA LYS A 15 -31.51 18.05 -25.68
C LYS A 15 -31.92 19.52 -25.59
N LEU A 16 -31.14 20.39 -26.21
CA LEU A 16 -31.45 21.80 -26.39
C LEU A 16 -31.98 22.01 -27.80
N SER A 17 -33.07 22.75 -27.93
CA SER A 17 -33.66 23.12 -29.22
C SER A 17 -33.76 24.63 -29.30
N ILE A 18 -33.30 25.19 -30.42
CA ILE A 18 -33.38 26.61 -30.74
C ILE A 18 -34.59 26.77 -31.65
N ASN A 19 -35.59 27.53 -31.20
CA ASN A 19 -36.81 27.72 -31.96
C ASN A 19 -36.88 29.15 -32.50
N CYS A 20 -37.41 29.30 -33.71
CA CYS A 20 -37.80 30.59 -34.25
C CYS A 20 -38.92 31.16 -33.37
N GLU A 21 -38.84 32.44 -32.99
CA GLU A 21 -39.86 33.06 -32.14
C GLU A 21 -41.17 33.29 -32.87
N THR A 22 -41.08 33.70 -34.13
CA THR A 22 -42.24 34.03 -34.97
C THR A 22 -43.02 32.80 -35.38
N CYS A 23 -42.36 31.81 -36.01
CA CYS A 23 -43.04 30.63 -36.56
C CYS A 23 -42.89 29.37 -35.70
N ARG A 24 -42.22 29.45 -34.54
CA ARG A 24 -42.00 28.32 -33.59
C ARG A 24 -41.27 27.10 -34.15
N THR A 25 -40.78 27.15 -35.39
CA THR A 25 -40.02 26.06 -36.01
C THR A 25 -38.68 25.84 -35.32
N VAL A 26 -38.25 24.57 -35.23
CA VAL A 26 -36.95 24.22 -34.66
C VAL A 26 -35.86 24.53 -35.69
N VAL A 27 -35.05 25.53 -35.39
CA VAL A 27 -33.90 25.96 -36.22
C VAL A 27 -32.74 24.99 -36.05
N SER A 28 -32.53 24.50 -34.82
CA SER A 28 -31.49 23.53 -34.51
C SER A 28 -31.86 22.77 -33.26
N SER A 29 -31.47 21.50 -33.15
CA SER A 29 -31.57 20.77 -31.90
C SER A 29 -30.39 19.83 -31.72
N ASN A 30 -29.75 19.90 -30.56
CA ASN A 30 -28.56 19.11 -30.23
C ASN A 30 -28.56 18.71 -28.75
N HIS A 31 -27.85 17.64 -28.42
CA HIS A 31 -27.64 17.26 -27.03
C HIS A 31 -26.40 17.93 -26.45
N THR A 32 -26.43 18.25 -25.16
CA THR A 32 -25.30 18.85 -24.41
C THR A 32 -24.06 17.95 -24.33
N SER A 33 -24.20 16.66 -24.68
CA SER A 33 -23.14 15.67 -24.66
C SER A 33 -23.10 14.91 -25.98
N GLY A 34 -21.89 14.57 -26.43
CA GLY A 34 -21.68 13.73 -27.62
C GLY A 34 -22.21 12.31 -27.41
N TYR A 35 -22.83 11.77 -28.45
CA TYR A 35 -23.34 10.41 -28.47
C TYR A 35 -22.30 9.47 -29.10
N SER A 36 -21.90 8.42 -28.38
CA SER A 36 -21.10 7.34 -28.95
C SER A 36 -22.03 6.36 -29.66
N LYS A 37 -21.78 6.14 -30.95
CA LYS A 37 -22.51 5.15 -31.75
C LYS A 37 -22.18 3.72 -31.31
N GLU A 38 -20.95 3.48 -30.85
CA GLU A 38 -20.46 2.17 -30.43
C GLU A 38 -21.19 1.63 -29.19
N ASN A 39 -21.32 2.45 -28.14
CA ASN A 39 -22.00 2.02 -26.91
C ASN A 39 -23.44 2.56 -26.79
N LYS A 40 -23.93 3.26 -27.83
CA LYS A 40 -25.26 3.84 -27.91
C LYS A 40 -25.63 4.76 -26.74
N ARG A 41 -24.66 5.53 -26.21
CA ARG A 41 -24.83 6.39 -25.02
C ARG A 41 -24.16 7.75 -25.15
N TYR A 42 -24.65 8.70 -24.36
CA TYR A 42 -24.01 10.01 -24.20
C TYR A 42 -22.81 9.95 -23.26
N SER A 43 -21.70 10.57 -23.67
CA SER A 43 -20.42 10.53 -22.95
C SER A 43 -20.49 11.05 -21.51
N VAL A 44 -21.41 11.99 -21.23
CA VAL A 44 -21.62 12.55 -19.89
C VAL A 44 -22.13 11.51 -18.90
N ASN A 45 -23.00 10.59 -19.35
CA ASN A 45 -23.53 9.54 -18.51
C ASN A 45 -22.44 8.54 -18.13
N ASN A 46 -21.58 8.16 -19.09
CA ASN A 46 -20.43 7.29 -18.83
C ASN A 46 -19.46 7.95 -17.86
N SER A 47 -19.16 9.24 -18.08
CA SER A 47 -18.23 10.00 -17.24
C SER A 47 -18.74 10.13 -15.81
N ALA A 48 -20.04 10.36 -15.62
CA ALA A 48 -20.66 10.48 -14.30
C ALA A 48 -20.66 9.16 -13.52
N VAL A 49 -20.99 8.05 -14.19
CA VAL A 49 -20.96 6.72 -13.55
C VAL A 49 -19.53 6.30 -13.25
N LEU A 50 -18.58 6.52 -14.18
CA LEU A 50 -17.15 6.29 -13.95
C LEU A 50 -16.65 7.10 -12.75
N SER A 51 -16.93 8.40 -12.71
CA SER A 51 -16.54 9.25 -11.59
C SER A 51 -17.16 8.78 -10.27
N SER A 52 -18.42 8.33 -10.29
CA SER A 52 -19.08 7.78 -9.12
C SER A 52 -18.35 6.55 -8.59
N ILE A 53 -18.04 5.59 -9.46
CA ILE A 53 -17.32 4.36 -9.09
C ILE A 53 -15.94 4.68 -8.53
N LEU A 54 -15.17 5.56 -9.18
CA LEU A 54 -13.84 5.96 -8.73
C LEU A 54 -13.85 6.70 -7.39
N CYS A 55 -14.98 7.32 -7.03
CA CYS A 55 -15.21 7.95 -5.71
C CYS A 55 -15.91 7.02 -4.71
N GLY A 56 -16.09 5.73 -5.03
CA GLY A 56 -16.76 4.76 -4.16
C GLY A 56 -18.28 4.96 -4.02
N LEU A 57 -18.90 5.78 -4.87
CA LEU A 57 -20.32 6.12 -4.84
C LEU A 57 -21.15 5.10 -5.63
N GLY A 58 -22.22 4.61 -5.01
CA GLY A 58 -23.25 3.83 -5.69
C GLY A 58 -24.34 4.72 -6.30
N SER A 59 -25.29 4.12 -7.04
CA SER A 59 -26.38 4.85 -7.71
C SER A 59 -27.18 5.76 -6.77
N TYR A 60 -27.46 5.31 -5.53
CA TYR A 60 -28.19 6.11 -4.54
C TYR A 60 -27.40 7.36 -4.14
N THR A 61 -26.14 7.20 -3.73
CA THR A 61 -25.28 8.33 -3.32
C THR A 61 -24.98 9.27 -4.49
N PHE A 62 -24.86 8.75 -5.70
CA PHE A 62 -24.74 9.56 -6.91
C PHE A 62 -25.99 10.44 -7.12
N ASN A 63 -27.20 9.90 -6.94
CA ASN A 63 -28.41 10.71 -7.06
C ASN A 63 -28.55 11.71 -5.92
N LYS A 64 -28.10 11.38 -4.70
CA LYS A 64 -28.00 12.36 -3.60
C LYS A 64 -27.05 13.50 -3.95
N LEU A 65 -25.92 13.22 -4.61
CA LEU A 65 -25.04 14.28 -5.13
C LEU A 65 -25.78 15.16 -6.16
N CYS A 66 -26.52 14.54 -7.09
CA CYS A 66 -27.30 15.29 -8.09
C CYS A 66 -28.38 16.18 -7.45
N GLU A 67 -29.07 15.68 -6.43
CA GLU A 67 -30.04 16.42 -5.61
C GLU A 67 -29.44 17.69 -5.00
N HIS A 68 -28.24 17.60 -4.39
CA HIS A 68 -27.58 18.76 -3.77
C HIS A 68 -27.04 19.76 -4.79
N LEU A 69 -26.80 19.32 -6.02
CA LEU A 69 -26.38 20.17 -7.13
C LEU A 69 -27.57 20.77 -7.89
N ASP A 70 -28.81 20.44 -7.50
CA ASP A 70 -30.05 20.79 -8.21
C ASP A 70 -30.02 20.40 -9.69
N ILE A 71 -29.50 19.20 -9.97
CA ILE A 71 -29.49 18.61 -11.32
C ILE A 71 -30.23 17.27 -11.32
N PRO A 72 -30.85 16.86 -12.44
CA PRO A 72 -31.46 15.54 -12.49
C PRO A 72 -30.46 14.41 -12.34
N GLY A 73 -30.82 13.42 -11.55
CA GLY A 73 -30.05 12.19 -11.39
C GLY A 73 -30.24 11.20 -12.55
N MET A 74 -29.78 9.98 -12.31
CA MET A 74 -29.92 8.85 -13.23
C MET A 74 -30.76 7.75 -12.58
N CYS A 75 -31.69 7.15 -13.33
CA CYS A 75 -32.43 6.00 -12.81
C CYS A 75 -31.48 4.83 -12.52
N LYS A 76 -31.78 4.05 -11.47
CA LYS A 76 -30.95 2.93 -11.01
C LYS A 76 -30.62 1.95 -12.13
N LYS A 77 -31.60 1.60 -12.97
CA LYS A 77 -31.44 0.71 -14.12
C LYS A 77 -30.37 1.22 -15.10
N ASN A 78 -30.43 2.50 -15.47
CA ASN A 78 -29.46 3.07 -16.40
C ASN A 78 -28.06 3.16 -15.78
N PHE A 79 -27.97 3.54 -14.51
CA PHE A 79 -26.69 3.58 -13.79
C PHE A 79 -26.03 2.19 -13.81
N LEU A 80 -26.76 1.15 -13.40
CA LEU A 80 -26.24 -0.23 -13.37
C LEU A 80 -25.85 -0.75 -14.76
N ASN A 81 -26.61 -0.41 -15.81
CA ASN A 81 -26.27 -0.78 -17.18
C ASN A 81 -24.93 -0.16 -17.64
N ILE A 82 -24.67 1.09 -17.26
CA ILE A 82 -23.40 1.76 -17.55
C ILE A 82 -22.28 1.18 -16.68
N THR A 83 -22.55 0.90 -15.40
CA THR A 83 -21.60 0.22 -14.51
C THR A 83 -21.16 -1.12 -15.08
N LYS A 84 -22.09 -1.94 -15.60
CA LYS A 84 -21.79 -3.22 -16.25
C LYS A 84 -20.89 -3.02 -17.48
N LEU A 85 -21.19 -2.03 -18.32
CA LEU A 85 -20.34 -1.68 -19.49
C LEU A 85 -18.91 -1.32 -19.06
N ILE A 86 -18.77 -0.51 -18.01
CA ILE A 86 -17.46 -0.10 -17.48
C ILE A 86 -16.68 -1.31 -16.96
N TYR A 87 -17.33 -2.20 -16.21
CA TYR A 87 -16.69 -3.41 -15.69
C TYR A 87 -16.28 -4.38 -16.81
N ASN A 88 -17.09 -4.52 -17.87
CA ASN A 88 -16.75 -5.32 -19.05
C ASN A 88 -15.52 -4.79 -19.81
N LYS A 89 -15.14 -3.53 -19.61
CA LYS A 89 -13.93 -2.92 -20.16
C LYS A 89 -12.73 -3.00 -19.21
N GLY A 90 -12.87 -3.68 -18.07
CA GLY A 90 -11.81 -3.85 -17.09
C GLY A 90 -10.54 -4.49 -17.67
N ASP A 91 -10.70 -5.54 -18.47
CA ASP A 91 -9.56 -6.27 -19.05
C ASP A 91 -8.82 -5.43 -20.10
N ASP A 92 -9.52 -4.68 -20.96
CA ASP A 92 -8.91 -3.73 -21.90
C ASP A 92 -8.06 -2.67 -21.14
N ILE A 93 -8.59 -2.16 -20.02
CA ILE A 93 -7.88 -1.19 -19.17
C ILE A 93 -6.67 -1.84 -18.50
N ARG A 94 -6.81 -3.08 -18.04
CA ARG A 94 -5.73 -3.87 -17.42
C ARG A 94 -4.60 -4.11 -18.43
N GLN A 95 -4.91 -4.53 -19.65
CA GLN A 95 -3.91 -4.77 -20.69
C GLN A 95 -3.16 -3.48 -21.02
N ALA A 96 -3.86 -2.35 -21.19
CA ALA A 96 -3.23 -1.06 -21.44
C ALA A 96 -2.32 -0.59 -20.27
N LEU A 97 -2.71 -0.89 -19.03
CA LEU A 97 -1.91 -0.65 -17.83
C LEU A 97 -0.65 -1.50 -17.82
N GLU A 98 -0.79 -2.81 -18.03
CA GLU A 98 0.30 -3.79 -17.99
C GLU A 98 1.34 -3.49 -19.08
N LEU A 99 0.93 -3.36 -20.34
CA LEU A 99 1.83 -3.03 -21.46
C LEU A 99 2.68 -1.80 -21.19
N LYS A 100 2.04 -0.70 -20.77
CA LYS A 100 2.73 0.56 -20.47
C LYS A 100 3.68 0.43 -19.27
N THR A 101 3.29 -0.33 -18.26
CA THR A 101 4.10 -0.48 -17.03
C THR A 101 5.33 -1.34 -17.30
N VAL A 102 5.17 -2.46 -18.00
CA VAL A 102 6.25 -3.37 -18.36
C VAL A 102 7.29 -2.67 -19.23
N ASP A 103 6.86 -1.96 -20.27
CA ASP A 103 7.76 -1.17 -21.13
C ASP A 103 8.61 -0.17 -20.32
N LEU A 104 7.99 0.57 -19.39
CA LEU A 104 8.72 1.53 -18.54
C LEU A 104 9.70 0.86 -17.58
N ILE A 105 9.32 -0.27 -16.97
CA ILE A 105 10.17 -1.02 -16.06
C ILE A 105 11.37 -1.59 -16.85
N ARG A 106 11.12 -2.26 -17.98
CA ARG A 106 12.18 -2.83 -18.83
C ARG A 106 13.17 -1.77 -19.27
N ARG A 107 12.70 -0.61 -19.73
CA ARG A 107 13.58 0.52 -20.10
C ARG A 107 14.42 1.01 -18.94
N LYS A 108 13.86 1.13 -17.73
CA LYS A 108 14.62 1.57 -16.55
C LYS A 108 15.68 0.57 -16.11
N HIS A 109 15.41 -0.73 -16.20
CA HIS A 109 16.40 -1.77 -15.92
C HIS A 109 17.49 -1.86 -16.99
N ALA A 110 17.15 -1.63 -18.27
CA ALA A 110 18.16 -1.51 -19.34
C ALA A 110 19.10 -0.31 -19.10
N GLU A 111 18.54 0.85 -18.71
CA GLU A 111 19.32 2.05 -18.37
C GLU A 111 20.26 1.80 -17.18
N GLU A 112 19.79 1.16 -16.10
CA GLU A 112 20.59 0.92 -14.89
C GLU A 112 21.67 -0.13 -15.09
N SER A 113 21.39 -1.16 -15.91
CA SER A 113 22.38 -2.21 -16.22
C SER A 113 23.40 -1.79 -17.27
N GLY A 114 23.13 -0.75 -18.06
CA GLY A 114 23.98 -0.31 -19.17
C GLY A 114 24.00 -1.29 -20.35
N VAL A 115 23.06 -2.23 -20.40
CA VAL A 115 22.97 -3.27 -21.42
C VAL A 115 21.79 -2.97 -22.35
N SER A 116 21.98 -3.21 -23.65
CA SER A 116 20.87 -3.18 -24.60
C SER A 116 20.03 -4.44 -24.42
N ILE A 117 18.75 -4.27 -24.14
CA ILE A 117 17.81 -5.37 -23.87
C ILE A 117 16.76 -5.39 -24.99
N ASN A 118 16.62 -6.55 -25.64
CA ASN A 118 15.59 -6.80 -26.65
C ASN A 118 14.23 -7.10 -26.01
N GLU A 119 13.16 -7.15 -26.80
CA GLU A 119 11.80 -7.45 -26.27
C GLU A 119 11.68 -8.86 -25.66
N GLU A 120 12.40 -9.84 -26.21
CA GLU A 120 12.34 -11.24 -25.79
C GLU A 120 13.24 -11.57 -24.59
N ASP A 121 14.17 -10.69 -24.26
CA ASP A 121 15.14 -10.94 -23.19
C ASP A 121 14.44 -10.97 -21.82
N ILE A 122 14.80 -11.97 -21.02
CA ILE A 122 14.32 -12.10 -19.65
C ILE A 122 15.18 -11.24 -18.74
N ILE A 123 14.57 -10.29 -18.05
CA ILE A 123 15.26 -9.42 -17.09
C ILE A 123 14.96 -9.90 -15.67
N ASP A 124 16.00 -10.11 -14.89
CA ASP A 124 15.91 -10.41 -13.47
C ASP A 124 15.68 -9.12 -12.68
N ILE A 125 14.65 -9.09 -11.84
CA ILE A 125 14.25 -7.89 -11.08
C ILE A 125 13.97 -8.18 -9.62
N ASP A 126 14.27 -7.18 -8.78
CA ASP A 126 13.88 -7.16 -7.38
C ASP A 126 12.43 -6.66 -7.24
N VAL A 127 11.59 -7.43 -6.53
CA VAL A 127 10.19 -7.05 -6.33
C VAL A 127 9.79 -7.01 -4.86
N SER A 128 8.93 -6.05 -4.53
CA SER A 128 8.20 -6.01 -3.27
C SER A 128 6.84 -6.67 -3.43
N TYR A 129 6.52 -7.59 -2.53
CA TYR A 129 5.27 -8.33 -2.54
C TYR A 129 4.53 -8.20 -1.22
N ASP A 130 3.24 -7.85 -1.32
CA ASP A 130 2.38 -7.74 -0.16
C ASP A 130 0.93 -8.05 -0.55
N GLY A 131 0.22 -8.62 0.42
CA GLY A 131 -1.19 -8.97 0.32
C GLY A 131 -2.11 -7.93 0.98
N SER A 132 -3.34 -7.87 0.52
CA SER A 132 -4.39 -7.13 1.22
C SER A 132 -5.75 -7.79 1.06
N TRP A 133 -6.65 -7.54 2.02
CA TRP A 133 -7.98 -8.10 2.04
C TRP A 133 -9.04 -7.00 2.01
N LEU A 134 -10.18 -7.31 1.37
CA LEU A 134 -11.33 -6.40 1.31
C LEU A 134 -11.86 -6.11 2.71
N THR A 135 -12.05 -7.14 3.54
CA THR A 135 -12.50 -7.00 4.94
C THR A 135 -11.32 -7.20 5.88
N ARG A 136 -11.37 -6.56 7.07
CA ARG A 136 -10.35 -6.79 8.10
C ARG A 136 -10.58 -8.15 8.77
N GLY A 137 -9.50 -8.87 9.05
CA GLY A 137 -9.52 -10.18 9.71
C GLY A 137 -9.47 -11.37 8.74
N HIS A 138 -9.36 -12.58 9.29
CA HIS A 138 -9.19 -13.83 8.54
C HIS A 138 -10.52 -14.43 8.03
N THR A 139 -11.51 -13.60 7.73
CA THR A 139 -12.82 -14.02 7.20
C THR A 139 -13.13 -13.37 5.85
N SER A 140 -12.14 -12.76 5.20
CA SER A 140 -12.37 -12.09 3.93
C SER A 140 -12.60 -13.07 2.80
N HIS A 141 -13.58 -12.76 1.95
CA HIS A 141 -13.86 -13.50 0.74
C HIS A 141 -13.04 -13.06 -0.46
N ILE A 142 -12.45 -11.86 -0.41
CA ILE A 142 -11.65 -11.31 -1.51
C ILE A 142 -10.32 -10.79 -0.96
N GLY A 143 -9.24 -11.35 -1.48
CA GLY A 143 -7.86 -10.92 -1.26
C GLY A 143 -7.23 -10.41 -2.55
N ILE A 144 -6.12 -9.70 -2.42
CA ILE A 144 -5.27 -9.28 -3.53
C ILE A 144 -3.80 -9.45 -3.13
N GLY A 145 -2.99 -9.98 -4.03
CA GLY A 145 -1.53 -9.89 -3.99
C GLY A 145 -1.03 -8.93 -5.05
N CYS A 146 -0.09 -8.05 -4.70
CA CYS A 146 0.51 -7.07 -5.61
C CYS A 146 2.03 -7.20 -5.65
N VAL A 147 2.60 -7.16 -6.86
CA VAL A 147 4.04 -7.10 -7.13
C VAL A 147 4.39 -5.68 -7.53
N VAL A 148 5.36 -5.09 -6.83
CA VAL A 148 5.90 -3.75 -7.10
C VAL A 148 7.37 -3.90 -7.43
N ASP A 149 7.80 -3.38 -8.57
CA ASP A 149 9.21 -3.32 -8.93
C ASP A 149 9.97 -2.40 -7.96
N VAL A 150 11.05 -2.89 -7.35
CA VAL A 150 11.78 -2.15 -6.29
C VAL A 150 12.50 -0.93 -6.87
N LEU A 151 13.05 -1.04 -8.08
CA LEU A 151 13.82 0.03 -8.72
C LEU A 151 12.94 1.24 -9.04
N THR A 152 11.82 1.01 -9.74
CA THR A 152 10.95 2.09 -10.25
C THR A 152 9.81 2.45 -9.29
N GLY A 153 9.42 1.53 -8.40
CA GLY A 153 8.24 1.67 -7.54
C GLY A 153 6.91 1.52 -8.28
N TYR A 154 6.91 1.08 -9.55
CA TYR A 154 5.69 0.78 -10.29
C TYR A 154 5.09 -0.56 -9.85
N VAL A 155 3.75 -0.59 -9.75
CA VAL A 155 3.02 -1.84 -9.54
C VAL A 155 2.97 -2.58 -10.87
N LEU A 156 3.72 -3.67 -10.96
CA LEU A 156 3.92 -4.44 -12.18
C LEU A 156 2.77 -5.43 -12.42
N ASP A 157 2.43 -6.21 -11.39
CA ASP A 157 1.44 -7.28 -11.51
C ASP A 157 0.58 -7.41 -10.25
N PHE A 158 -0.60 -7.99 -10.41
CA PHE A 158 -1.52 -8.26 -9.32
C PHE A 158 -2.45 -9.43 -9.63
N HIS A 159 -2.85 -10.14 -8.58
CA HIS A 159 -3.82 -11.22 -8.65
C HIS A 159 -4.86 -11.04 -7.56
N ILE A 160 -6.13 -11.07 -7.96
CA ILE A 160 -7.27 -10.99 -7.06
C ILE A 160 -7.71 -12.42 -6.78
N VAL A 161 -7.83 -12.75 -5.51
CA VAL A 161 -8.21 -14.08 -5.04
C VAL A 161 -9.59 -13.99 -4.44
N SER A 162 -10.47 -14.94 -4.77
CA SER A 162 -11.83 -14.97 -4.27
C SER A 162 -12.28 -16.39 -3.94
N THR A 163 -12.90 -16.51 -2.76
CA THR A 163 -13.59 -17.72 -2.27
C THR A 163 -15.11 -17.59 -2.39
N PHE A 164 -15.61 -16.52 -3.02
CA PHE A 164 -17.03 -16.21 -3.08
C PHE A 164 -17.49 -15.93 -4.50
N CYS A 165 -18.62 -16.53 -4.88
CA CYS A 165 -19.38 -16.14 -6.05
C CYS A 165 -20.85 -16.01 -5.66
N LEU A 166 -21.45 -14.85 -5.94
CA LEU A 166 -22.85 -14.59 -5.60
C LEU A 166 -23.79 -15.57 -6.31
N VAL A 167 -23.49 -15.90 -7.56
CA VAL A 167 -24.30 -16.79 -8.41
C VAL A 167 -24.25 -18.24 -7.88
N CYS A 168 -23.09 -18.73 -7.44
CA CYS A 168 -22.98 -20.01 -6.72
C CYS A 168 -23.78 -20.01 -5.41
N GLN A 169 -23.70 -18.94 -4.63
CA GLN A 169 -24.34 -18.87 -3.30
C GLN A 169 -25.87 -18.69 -3.36
N THR A 170 -26.39 -18.29 -4.52
CA THR A 170 -27.83 -18.06 -4.72
C THR A 170 -28.42 -19.13 -5.65
N THR A 171 -28.21 -18.99 -6.96
CA THR A 171 -28.71 -19.92 -7.97
C THR A 171 -28.13 -21.31 -7.80
N GLY A 172 -26.80 -21.42 -7.66
CA GLY A 172 -26.12 -22.71 -7.50
C GLY A 172 -26.60 -23.46 -6.26
N ARG A 173 -26.74 -22.76 -5.12
CA ARG A 173 -27.27 -23.34 -3.88
C ARG A 173 -28.68 -23.91 -4.06
N LYS A 174 -29.60 -23.15 -4.67
CA LYS A 174 -30.98 -23.59 -4.92
C LYS A 174 -31.04 -24.80 -5.85
N ILE A 175 -30.16 -24.87 -6.87
CA ILE A 175 -30.10 -26.02 -7.77
C ILE A 175 -29.54 -27.25 -7.03
N LYS A 176 -28.49 -27.05 -6.23
CA LYS A 176 -27.88 -28.11 -5.41
C LYS A 176 -28.85 -28.73 -4.40
N GLU A 177 -29.69 -27.91 -3.77
CA GLU A 177 -30.75 -28.35 -2.85
C GLU A 177 -31.83 -29.20 -3.54
N LYS A 178 -32.10 -28.96 -4.83
CA LYS A 178 -33.08 -29.73 -5.62
C LYS A 178 -32.52 -31.04 -6.15
N SER A 179 -31.33 -31.01 -6.74
CA SER A 179 -30.70 -32.19 -7.33
C SER A 179 -29.18 -32.02 -7.49
N PRO A 180 -28.37 -32.96 -6.95
CA PRO A 180 -26.93 -32.98 -7.19
C PRO A 180 -26.52 -33.13 -8.67
N SER A 181 -27.30 -33.85 -9.48
CA SER A 181 -26.99 -34.04 -10.89
C SER A 181 -27.22 -32.76 -11.70
N GLN A 182 -28.34 -32.07 -11.46
CA GLN A 182 -28.63 -30.77 -12.08
C GLN A 182 -27.61 -29.70 -11.68
N TYR A 183 -27.09 -29.75 -10.44
CA TYR A 183 -26.03 -28.84 -10.02
C TYR A 183 -24.75 -29.05 -10.81
N SER A 184 -24.38 -30.29 -11.08
CA SER A 184 -23.15 -30.61 -11.81
C SER A 184 -23.21 -30.09 -13.25
N GLU A 185 -24.33 -30.31 -13.94
CA GLU A 185 -24.57 -29.77 -15.29
C GLU A 185 -24.56 -28.23 -15.30
N TRP A 186 -25.29 -27.61 -14.36
CA TRP A 186 -25.28 -26.16 -14.21
C TRP A 186 -23.88 -25.61 -13.93
N PHE A 187 -23.11 -26.25 -13.04
CA PHE A 187 -21.81 -25.77 -12.62
C PHE A 187 -20.81 -25.76 -13.77
N GLU A 188 -20.81 -26.77 -14.65
CA GLU A 188 -19.94 -26.77 -15.83
C GLU A 188 -20.25 -25.60 -16.78
N THR A 189 -21.53 -25.23 -16.95
CA THR A 189 -21.90 -24.02 -17.72
C THR A 189 -21.53 -22.71 -17.00
N HIS A 190 -21.50 -22.73 -15.66
CA HIS A 190 -21.18 -21.54 -14.85
C HIS A 190 -19.68 -21.33 -14.64
N LYS A 191 -18.87 -22.38 -14.70
CA LYS A 191 -17.43 -22.38 -14.41
C LYS A 191 -16.64 -21.26 -15.09
N PRO A 192 -16.88 -20.90 -16.38
CA PRO A 192 -16.19 -19.78 -17.03
C PRO A 192 -16.52 -18.39 -16.44
N PHE A 193 -17.66 -18.28 -15.73
CA PHE A 193 -18.16 -17.05 -15.13
C PHE A 193 -18.07 -17.06 -13.60
N CYS A 194 -17.56 -18.14 -13.02
CA CYS A 194 -17.45 -18.29 -11.58
C CYS A 194 -16.41 -17.31 -11.03
N GLU A 195 -16.80 -16.57 -9.99
CA GLU A 195 -15.91 -15.62 -9.31
C GLU A 195 -15.06 -16.31 -8.22
N ILE A 196 -15.23 -17.62 -8.00
CA ILE A 196 -14.39 -18.40 -7.08
C ILE A 196 -13.19 -18.90 -7.88
N ASN A 197 -11.99 -18.47 -7.48
CA ASN A 197 -10.72 -18.97 -8.03
C ASN A 197 -9.82 -19.61 -6.96
N TYR A 198 -10.29 -19.67 -5.72
CA TYR A 198 -9.56 -20.25 -4.60
C TYR A 198 -10.51 -20.88 -3.58
N THR A 199 -10.14 -22.06 -3.06
CA THR A 199 -10.97 -22.86 -2.14
C THR A 199 -10.39 -23.01 -0.75
N GLY A 200 -9.23 -22.40 -0.47
CA GLY A 200 -8.59 -22.44 0.84
C GLY A 200 -8.99 -21.29 1.79
N SER A 201 -8.28 -21.18 2.91
CA SER A 201 -8.57 -20.17 3.93
C SER A 201 -8.16 -18.76 3.49
N SER A 202 -8.87 -17.73 3.96
CA SER A 202 -8.55 -16.33 3.62
C SER A 202 -7.11 -15.94 3.96
N ALA A 203 -6.53 -16.51 5.03
CA ALA A 203 -5.15 -16.29 5.46
C ALA A 203 -4.11 -16.80 4.45
N MET A 204 -4.47 -17.77 3.61
CA MET A 204 -3.60 -18.36 2.60
C MET A 204 -3.80 -17.75 1.20
N MET A 205 -4.75 -16.81 1.04
CA MET A 205 -4.97 -16.10 -0.22
C MET A 205 -3.74 -15.33 -0.68
N GLU A 206 -2.99 -14.73 0.25
CA GLU A 206 -1.73 -14.05 -0.07
C GLU A 206 -0.71 -15.04 -0.65
N THR A 207 -0.53 -16.19 -0.01
CA THR A 207 0.37 -17.23 -0.50
C THR A 207 -0.04 -17.74 -1.87
N HIS A 208 -1.34 -17.96 -2.10
CA HIS A 208 -1.88 -18.40 -3.39
C HIS A 208 -1.71 -17.34 -4.49
N ALA A 209 -1.93 -16.06 -4.16
CA ALA A 209 -1.67 -14.99 -5.11
C ALA A 209 -0.19 -14.93 -5.51
N ALA A 210 0.74 -15.13 -4.57
CA ALA A 210 2.17 -15.17 -4.85
C ALA A 210 2.51 -16.31 -5.84
N GLU A 211 1.96 -17.50 -5.62
CA GLU A 211 2.12 -18.64 -6.54
C GLU A 211 1.71 -18.30 -7.97
N VAL A 212 0.50 -17.75 -8.16
CA VAL A 212 0.00 -17.36 -9.49
C VAL A 212 0.86 -16.27 -10.14
N LEU A 213 1.33 -15.30 -9.35
CA LEU A 213 2.11 -14.17 -9.82
C LEU A 213 3.51 -14.58 -10.28
N TRP A 214 4.18 -15.46 -9.55
CA TRP A 214 5.52 -15.93 -9.90
C TRP A 214 5.51 -16.91 -11.08
N LEU A 215 4.52 -17.81 -11.16
CA LEU A 215 4.46 -18.80 -12.24
C LEU A 215 4.23 -18.18 -13.63
N ARG A 216 3.64 -16.98 -13.71
CA ARG A 216 3.33 -16.31 -14.99
C ARG A 216 4.27 -15.16 -15.35
N SER A 217 5.18 -14.77 -14.48
CA SER A 217 5.98 -13.54 -14.63
C SER A 217 6.79 -13.51 -15.94
N VAL A 218 7.51 -14.60 -16.23
CA VAL A 218 8.36 -14.74 -17.42
C VAL A 218 7.51 -14.84 -18.69
N THR A 219 6.50 -15.71 -18.69
CA THR A 219 5.65 -15.92 -19.87
C THR A 219 4.83 -14.68 -20.22
N LYS A 220 4.39 -13.92 -19.21
CA LYS A 220 3.53 -12.75 -19.40
C LYS A 220 4.31 -11.46 -19.64
N PHE A 221 5.45 -11.26 -18.98
CA PHE A 221 6.15 -9.97 -18.98
C PHE A 221 7.63 -10.03 -19.37
N LYS A 222 8.20 -11.23 -19.58
CA LYS A 222 9.64 -11.42 -19.78
C LYS A 222 10.46 -10.82 -18.62
N LEU A 223 9.90 -10.87 -17.41
CA LEU A 223 10.52 -10.41 -16.17
C LEU A 223 10.55 -11.58 -15.19
N ARG A 224 11.70 -11.83 -14.58
CA ARG A 224 11.89 -12.87 -13.57
C ARG A 224 12.06 -12.23 -12.20
N TYR A 225 11.22 -12.62 -11.25
CA TYR A 225 11.22 -12.05 -9.90
C TYR A 225 12.24 -12.80 -9.02
N THR A 226 13.50 -12.37 -9.07
CA THR A 226 14.64 -13.07 -8.42
C THR A 226 14.82 -12.71 -6.95
N SER A 227 14.23 -11.61 -6.48
CA SER A 227 14.12 -11.34 -5.05
C SER A 227 12.71 -10.95 -4.63
N MET A 228 12.38 -11.24 -3.37
CA MET A 228 11.12 -10.87 -2.74
C MET A 228 11.39 -10.03 -1.49
N LEU A 229 11.21 -8.71 -1.61
CA LEU A 229 11.12 -7.79 -0.49
C LEU A 229 9.77 -7.99 0.20
N SER A 230 9.82 -8.44 1.46
CA SER A 230 8.64 -8.67 2.29
C SER A 230 8.88 -8.32 3.75
N ASP A 231 7.80 -8.02 4.46
CA ASP A 231 7.77 -7.89 5.90
C ASP A 231 7.70 -9.28 6.56
N GLY A 232 8.69 -9.69 7.38
CA GLY A 232 8.46 -10.82 8.30
C GLY A 232 8.65 -12.22 7.73
N ASP A 233 8.11 -13.20 8.45
CA ASP A 233 8.19 -14.62 8.06
C ASP A 233 7.10 -14.93 7.04
N ALA A 234 7.41 -14.67 5.77
CA ALA A 234 6.46 -14.77 4.67
C ALA A 234 6.27 -16.23 4.24
N LYS A 235 5.13 -16.82 4.61
CA LYS A 235 4.64 -18.10 4.03
C LYS A 235 4.64 -18.04 2.50
N SER A 236 4.34 -16.86 1.94
CA SER A 236 4.44 -16.53 0.51
C SER A 236 5.83 -16.80 -0.05
N PHE A 237 6.89 -16.29 0.59
CA PHE A 237 8.29 -16.56 0.17
C PHE A 237 8.60 -18.06 0.18
N LYS A 238 8.29 -18.73 1.29
CA LYS A 238 8.54 -20.18 1.43
C LYS A 238 7.85 -20.96 0.30
N ARG A 239 6.57 -20.69 0.05
CA ARG A 239 5.79 -21.36 -1.01
C ARG A 239 6.40 -21.14 -2.38
N VAL A 240 6.75 -19.89 -2.71
CA VAL A 240 7.30 -19.56 -4.02
C VAL A 240 8.67 -20.21 -4.24
N THR A 241 9.52 -20.27 -3.20
CA THR A 241 10.81 -20.98 -3.29
C THR A 241 10.62 -22.48 -3.49
N GLU A 242 9.64 -23.11 -2.83
CA GLU A 242 9.29 -24.52 -3.04
C GLU A 242 8.77 -24.81 -4.45
N LEU A 243 8.05 -23.85 -5.05
CA LEU A 243 7.50 -23.98 -6.41
C LEU A 243 8.57 -23.98 -7.50
N LYS A 244 9.77 -23.44 -7.22
CA LYS A 244 10.86 -23.28 -8.21
C LYS A 244 10.35 -22.78 -9.58
N PRO A 245 9.65 -21.62 -9.65
CA PRO A 245 9.02 -21.14 -10.89
C PRO A 245 10.04 -20.88 -12.02
N TYR A 246 11.33 -20.78 -11.69
CA TYR A 246 12.43 -20.50 -12.62
C TYR A 246 13.49 -21.61 -12.64
N GLY A 247 13.14 -22.84 -12.24
CA GLY A 247 14.07 -23.95 -12.17
C GLY A 247 15.13 -23.77 -11.08
N ASP A 248 16.40 -23.74 -11.48
CA ASP A 248 17.54 -23.66 -10.55
C ASP A 248 17.87 -22.24 -10.08
N ILE A 249 17.23 -21.23 -10.66
CA ILE A 249 17.47 -19.83 -10.27
C ILE A 249 16.74 -19.57 -8.94
N PRO A 250 17.48 -19.34 -7.84
CA PRO A 250 16.89 -19.19 -6.53
C PRO A 250 16.21 -17.83 -6.39
N ILE A 251 15.19 -17.78 -5.53
CA ILE A 251 14.53 -16.54 -5.15
C ILE A 251 15.09 -16.10 -3.80
N VAL A 252 15.66 -14.90 -3.76
CA VAL A 252 16.29 -14.33 -2.58
C VAL A 252 15.27 -13.58 -1.74
N LYS A 253 15.32 -13.75 -0.43
CA LYS A 253 14.46 -12.99 0.50
C LYS A 253 15.14 -11.67 0.86
N GLU A 254 14.43 -10.57 0.67
CA GLU A 254 14.82 -9.25 1.15
C GLU A 254 13.88 -8.79 2.26
N GLU A 255 14.40 -8.04 3.23
CA GLU A 255 13.68 -7.57 4.40
C GLU A 255 13.44 -6.06 4.33
N CYS A 256 12.21 -5.66 4.58
CA CYS A 256 11.86 -4.25 4.71
C CYS A 256 12.60 -3.60 5.89
N VAL A 257 13.48 -2.63 5.62
CA VAL A 257 14.30 -2.01 6.68
C VAL A 257 13.46 -1.24 7.71
N ASN A 258 12.27 -0.78 7.33
CA ASN A 258 11.32 -0.19 8.27
C ASN A 258 10.76 -1.24 9.22
N HIS A 259 10.44 -2.42 8.71
CA HIS A 259 9.93 -3.53 9.51
C HIS A 259 11.00 -4.08 10.44
N VAL A 260 12.22 -4.32 9.94
CA VAL A 260 13.36 -4.75 10.77
C VAL A 260 13.63 -3.73 11.89
N GLY A 261 13.57 -2.44 11.58
CA GLY A 261 13.62 -1.38 12.60
C GLY A 261 12.55 -1.53 13.69
N LYS A 262 11.29 -1.76 13.31
CA LYS A 262 10.17 -1.99 14.25
C LYS A 262 10.40 -3.21 15.15
N ARG A 263 11.09 -4.27 14.67
CA ARG A 263 11.38 -5.48 15.47
C ARG A 263 12.15 -5.16 16.75
N MET A 264 13.11 -4.23 16.72
CA MET A 264 13.84 -3.79 17.92
C MET A 264 12.88 -3.20 18.96
N GLY A 265 12.01 -2.27 18.55
CA GLY A 265 11.05 -1.64 19.45
C GLY A 265 10.01 -2.61 20.01
N SER A 266 9.59 -3.62 19.23
CA SER A 266 8.70 -4.68 19.72
C SER A 266 9.42 -5.63 20.69
N ALA A 267 10.65 -6.05 20.37
CA ALA A 267 11.43 -6.92 21.25
C ALA A 267 11.68 -6.29 22.63
N LEU A 268 12.02 -5.00 22.66
CA LEU A 268 12.23 -4.28 23.92
C LEU A 268 10.94 -4.10 24.74
N ARG A 269 9.79 -3.88 24.09
CA ARG A 269 8.49 -3.79 24.78
C ARG A 269 8.07 -5.14 25.35
N ASN A 270 8.24 -6.22 24.58
CA ASN A 270 7.95 -7.57 25.03
C ASN A 270 8.86 -7.94 26.21
N LEU A 271 10.17 -7.63 26.13
CA LEU A 271 11.10 -7.81 27.25
C LEU A 271 10.60 -7.13 28.53
N VAL A 272 10.17 -5.87 28.45
CA VAL A 272 9.64 -5.15 29.62
C VAL A 272 8.39 -5.84 30.17
N ALA A 273 7.46 -6.26 29.31
CA ALA A 273 6.24 -6.93 29.72
C ALA A 273 6.52 -8.30 30.37
N ASP A 274 7.39 -9.10 29.75
CA ASP A 274 7.71 -10.45 30.21
C ASP A 274 8.48 -10.44 31.52
N CYS A 275 9.43 -9.51 31.70
CA CYS A 275 10.12 -9.35 32.98
C CYS A 275 9.18 -8.80 34.06
N SER A 276 8.26 -7.91 33.72
CA SER A 276 7.27 -7.40 34.68
C SER A 276 6.38 -8.52 35.22
N LYS A 277 5.97 -9.48 34.37
CA LYS A 277 5.22 -10.67 34.80
C LYS A 277 6.01 -11.57 35.75
N LYS A 278 7.35 -11.54 35.65
CA LYS A 278 8.28 -12.28 36.53
C LYS A 278 8.74 -11.47 37.74
N GLY A 279 8.06 -10.36 38.07
CA GLY A 279 8.40 -9.50 39.21
C GLY A 279 9.60 -8.57 39.01
N THR A 280 10.22 -8.54 37.82
CA THR A 280 11.40 -7.70 37.53
C THR A 280 11.02 -6.45 36.73
N SER A 281 11.20 -5.27 37.31
CA SER A 281 10.84 -3.99 36.68
C SER A 281 11.99 -3.37 35.86
N LEU A 282 12.06 -3.73 34.58
CA LEU A 282 13.01 -3.15 33.61
C LEU A 282 12.55 -1.80 33.02
N GLY A 283 11.24 -1.51 33.10
CA GLY A 283 10.59 -0.30 32.61
C GLY A 283 10.16 0.67 33.72
N GLY A 284 9.17 1.53 33.44
CA GLY A 284 8.61 2.48 34.41
C GLY A 284 9.40 3.78 34.56
N LYS A 285 9.15 4.53 35.64
CA LYS A 285 9.87 5.77 35.97
C LYS A 285 11.27 5.42 36.53
N GLY A 286 12.32 6.09 36.06
CA GLY A 286 13.67 5.91 36.59
C GLY A 286 14.77 6.15 35.55
N HIS A 287 15.88 6.74 36.00
CA HIS A 287 17.05 6.96 35.16
C HIS A 287 17.65 5.62 34.70
N GLY A 288 18.02 5.51 33.43
CA GLY A 288 18.63 4.31 32.89
C GLY A 288 17.68 3.13 32.62
N LYS A 289 16.36 3.30 32.77
CA LYS A 289 15.36 2.24 32.51
C LYS A 289 14.81 2.26 31.08
N LEU A 290 14.16 1.16 30.67
CA LEU A 290 13.49 1.01 29.38
C LEU A 290 12.12 1.72 29.35
N THR A 291 12.14 3.05 29.46
CA THR A 291 10.93 3.88 29.26
C THR A 291 10.48 3.81 27.80
N GLN A 292 9.23 4.18 27.52
CA GLN A 292 8.74 4.29 26.13
C GLN A 292 9.59 5.23 25.27
N ASN A 293 10.12 6.31 25.84
CA ASN A 293 11.00 7.23 25.14
C ASN A 293 12.38 6.61 24.88
N THR A 294 12.94 5.90 25.87
CA THR A 294 14.20 5.16 25.73
C THR A 294 14.08 4.12 24.62
N ILE A 295 13.02 3.31 24.62
CA ILE A 295 12.77 2.29 23.59
C ILE A 295 12.67 2.93 22.20
N LYS A 296 11.97 4.06 22.06
CA LYS A 296 11.90 4.81 20.79
C LYS A 296 13.28 5.27 20.30
N LYS A 297 14.13 5.79 21.20
CA LYS A 297 15.50 6.20 20.86
C LYS A 297 16.37 5.01 20.44
N LEU A 298 16.36 3.91 21.18
CA LEU A 298 17.11 2.70 20.85
C LEU A 298 16.66 2.10 19.50
N THR A 299 15.35 2.07 19.27
CA THR A 299 14.76 1.65 17.97
C THR A 299 15.25 2.54 16.83
N LEU A 300 15.32 3.86 17.05
CA LEU A 300 15.84 4.82 16.08
C LEU A 300 17.33 4.61 15.80
N TYR A 301 18.15 4.40 16.83
CA TYR A 301 19.59 4.13 16.68
C TYR A 301 19.83 2.87 15.86
N TYR A 302 19.17 1.77 16.22
CA TYR A 302 19.19 0.51 15.48
C TYR A 302 18.79 0.70 14.02
N SER A 303 17.66 1.37 13.77
CA SER A 303 17.18 1.59 12.41
C SER A 303 18.08 2.53 11.60
N ARG A 304 18.85 3.42 12.25
CA ARG A 304 19.84 4.29 11.59
C ARG A 304 21.11 3.51 11.23
N ALA A 305 21.55 2.61 12.10
CA ALA A 305 22.69 1.75 11.82
C ALA A 305 22.43 0.92 10.55
N ILE A 306 21.26 0.30 10.43
CA ILE A 306 20.91 -0.47 9.22
C ILE A 306 20.88 0.40 7.97
N ARG A 307 20.24 1.58 8.01
CA ARG A 307 20.10 2.42 6.80
C ARG A 307 21.37 3.15 6.37
N LYS A 308 22.30 3.41 7.29
CA LYS A 308 23.48 4.23 7.01
C LYS A 308 24.64 3.41 6.41
N HIS A 309 24.71 2.13 6.73
CA HIS A 309 25.83 1.27 6.37
C HIS A 309 25.46 0.37 5.18
N LYS A 310 26.43 0.13 4.28
CA LYS A 310 26.23 -0.63 3.04
C LYS A 310 26.74 -2.07 3.09
N ASN A 311 27.33 -2.48 4.21
CA ASN A 311 27.80 -3.85 4.42
C ASN A 311 27.40 -4.33 5.81
N VAL A 312 27.32 -5.66 5.95
CA VAL A 312 26.86 -6.32 7.16
C VAL A 312 27.76 -6.02 8.36
N SER A 313 29.08 -6.06 8.19
CA SER A 313 30.04 -5.86 9.29
C SER A 313 29.89 -4.48 9.93
N ASP A 314 29.77 -3.42 9.12
CA ASP A 314 29.56 -2.06 9.58
C ASP A 314 28.19 -1.89 10.26
N MET A 315 27.14 -2.53 9.73
CA MET A 315 25.83 -2.54 10.39
C MET A 315 25.94 -3.18 11.78
N GLN A 316 26.58 -4.36 11.90
CA GLN A 316 26.78 -5.05 13.17
C GLN A 316 27.56 -4.18 14.16
N LYS A 317 28.69 -3.63 13.72
CA LYS A 317 29.53 -2.75 14.53
C LYS A 317 28.74 -1.54 15.03
N ALA A 318 27.98 -0.87 14.17
CA ALA A 318 27.18 0.30 14.54
C ALA A 318 26.01 -0.04 15.48
N ILE A 319 25.32 -1.17 15.26
CA ILE A 319 24.26 -1.65 16.14
C ILE A 319 24.82 -1.92 17.54
N MET A 320 25.91 -2.67 17.64
CA MET A 320 26.55 -3.00 18.92
C MET A 320 27.17 -1.77 19.58
N ALA A 321 27.77 -0.86 18.82
CA ALA A 321 28.26 0.42 19.32
C ALA A 321 27.16 1.22 19.99
N SER A 322 25.95 1.25 19.41
CA SER A 322 24.83 1.97 20.00
C SER A 322 24.42 1.41 21.38
N LEU A 323 24.45 0.09 21.55
CA LEU A 323 24.17 -0.56 22.84
C LEU A 323 25.25 -0.25 23.87
N TYR A 324 26.51 -0.51 23.53
CA TYR A 324 27.64 -0.35 24.45
C TYR A 324 27.84 1.11 24.87
N HIS A 325 27.65 2.05 23.93
CA HIS A 325 27.66 3.47 24.23
C HIS A 325 26.61 3.83 25.29
N CYS A 326 25.37 3.34 25.13
CA CYS A 326 24.28 3.62 26.08
C CYS A 326 24.50 2.93 27.45
N LEU A 327 25.21 1.80 27.48
CA LEU A 327 25.57 1.05 28.70
C LEU A 327 26.87 1.52 29.36
N SER A 328 27.57 2.48 28.75
CA SER A 328 28.89 2.95 29.18
C SER A 328 28.79 3.82 30.43
N THR A 329 29.82 3.75 31.28
CA THR A 329 29.93 4.55 32.50
C THR A 329 31.35 5.08 32.67
N ASP A 330 31.56 6.08 33.52
CA ASP A 330 32.91 6.60 33.80
C ASP A 330 33.83 5.50 34.39
N LYS A 331 33.29 4.57 35.19
CA LYS A 331 34.04 3.44 35.77
C LYS A 331 34.31 2.31 34.77
N SER A 332 33.50 2.20 33.72
CA SER A 332 33.61 1.15 32.70
C SER A 332 33.24 1.74 31.34
N PRO A 333 34.17 2.47 30.70
CA PRO A 333 33.93 3.07 29.40
C PRO A 333 33.86 1.99 28.32
N LYS A 334 32.83 2.03 27.48
CA LYS A 334 32.54 1.02 26.45
C LYS A 334 32.37 1.64 25.05
N HIS A 335 33.38 2.39 24.63
CA HIS A 335 33.37 3.14 23.36
C HIS A 335 34.18 2.50 22.23
N GLN A 336 34.67 1.28 22.43
CA GLN A 336 35.55 0.56 21.50
C GLN A 336 34.94 0.29 20.11
N LEU A 337 33.61 0.20 20.02
CA LEU A 337 32.91 0.03 18.74
C LEU A 337 32.42 1.35 18.14
N CYS A 338 32.48 2.45 18.89
CA CYS A 338 32.07 3.76 18.40
C CYS A 338 33.06 4.26 17.33
N PRO A 339 32.62 5.12 16.40
CA PRO A 339 33.52 5.74 15.44
C PRO A 339 34.65 6.50 16.13
N THR A 340 35.83 6.50 15.52
CA THR A 340 37.00 7.27 15.96
C THR A 340 37.05 8.63 15.25
N GLY A 341 37.98 9.50 15.67
CA GLY A 341 38.20 10.81 15.07
C GLY A 341 37.46 11.96 15.76
N SER A 342 37.97 13.17 15.57
CA SER A 342 37.47 14.39 16.21
C SER A 342 36.02 14.76 15.82
N GLY A 343 35.54 14.27 14.68
CA GLY A 343 34.15 14.39 14.21
C GLY A 343 33.22 13.25 14.65
N SER A 344 33.66 12.36 15.53
CA SER A 344 32.83 11.25 16.02
C SER A 344 31.61 11.77 16.79
N TRP A 345 30.45 11.12 16.60
CA TRP A 345 29.27 11.38 17.43
C TRP A 345 29.46 10.89 18.88
N CYS A 346 30.43 10.01 19.11
CA CYS A 346 30.78 9.53 20.43
C CYS A 346 31.69 10.57 21.12
N PHE A 347 31.15 11.26 22.13
CA PHE A 347 31.88 12.29 22.86
C PHE A 347 33.23 11.80 23.40
N TYR A 348 33.30 10.53 23.82
CA TYR A 348 34.50 9.94 24.40
C TYR A 348 35.59 9.78 23.35
N ASN A 349 35.30 9.10 22.23
CA ASN A 349 36.28 8.90 21.16
C ASN A 349 36.65 10.22 20.45
N ALA A 350 35.73 11.18 20.40
CA ALA A 350 36.01 12.51 19.86
C ALA A 350 37.00 13.28 20.73
N ALA A 351 36.85 13.24 22.07
CA ALA A 351 37.80 13.86 23.00
C ALA A 351 39.17 13.17 22.94
N VAL A 352 39.20 11.83 22.98
CA VAL A 352 40.45 11.06 22.83
C VAL A 352 41.18 11.43 21.53
N ALA A 353 40.46 11.55 20.41
CA ALA A 353 41.06 11.92 19.12
C ALA A 353 41.57 13.37 19.06
N LYS A 354 41.10 14.25 19.96
CA LYS A 354 41.59 15.63 20.11
C LYS A 354 42.69 15.76 21.16
N ASN A 355 43.13 14.64 21.76
CA ASN A 355 44.00 14.61 22.93
C ASN A 355 43.42 15.36 24.14
N GLU A 356 42.09 15.32 24.30
CA GLU A 356 41.35 15.90 25.42
C GLU A 356 40.87 14.80 26.38
N THR A 357 40.72 15.13 27.66
CA THR A 357 40.11 14.22 28.64
C THR A 357 38.60 14.10 28.36
N PRO A 358 38.06 12.88 28.17
CA PRO A 358 36.62 12.69 27.98
C PRO A 358 35.80 13.23 29.15
N GLY A 359 34.74 13.99 28.86
CA GLY A 359 33.82 14.50 29.88
C GLY A 359 32.98 13.39 30.55
N PRO A 360 32.24 13.71 31.62
CA PRO A 360 31.50 12.72 32.40
C PRO A 360 30.29 12.17 31.65
N HIS A 361 30.07 10.85 31.74
CA HIS A 361 28.93 10.17 31.10
C HIS A 361 27.58 10.72 31.60
N SER A 362 27.49 11.12 32.87
CA SER A 362 26.26 11.68 33.45
C SER A 362 25.75 12.94 32.74
N LYS A 363 26.65 13.72 32.11
CA LYS A 363 26.30 14.95 31.39
C LYS A 363 26.21 14.74 29.87
N LEU A 364 27.12 13.95 29.30
CA LEU A 364 27.30 13.85 27.85
C LEU A 364 26.58 12.67 27.21
N LEU A 365 26.16 11.66 27.97
CA LEU A 365 25.44 10.50 27.45
C LEU A 365 23.94 10.81 27.28
N CYS A 366 23.46 10.93 26.05
CA CYS A 366 22.08 11.34 25.77
C CYS A 366 20.99 10.29 26.11
N THR A 367 21.37 9.01 26.16
CA THR A 367 20.45 7.89 26.41
C THR A 367 21.13 6.86 27.32
N PRO A 368 21.37 7.19 28.60
CA PRO A 368 22.01 6.29 29.54
C PRO A 368 21.09 5.09 29.83
N LEU A 369 21.70 3.92 29.98
CA LEU A 369 21.07 2.66 30.39
C LEU A 369 21.75 2.13 31.65
N ASN A 370 20.96 1.63 32.60
CA ASN A 370 21.50 1.03 33.81
C ASN A 370 22.16 -0.31 33.48
N TYR A 371 23.50 -0.34 33.52
CA TYR A 371 24.28 -1.52 33.17
C TYR A 371 23.88 -2.76 33.97
N LYS A 372 23.87 -2.65 35.31
CA LYS A 372 23.59 -3.78 36.21
C LYS A 372 22.19 -4.34 36.00
N LEU A 373 21.22 -3.48 35.69
CA LEU A 373 19.83 -3.88 35.50
C LEU A 373 19.57 -4.45 34.10
N LEU A 374 20.18 -3.89 33.04
CA LEU A 374 19.73 -4.11 31.67
C LEU A 374 20.70 -4.89 30.79
N ALA A 375 21.99 -4.91 31.10
CA ALA A 375 23.01 -5.42 30.18
C ALA A 375 22.72 -6.87 29.74
N ASP A 376 22.37 -7.74 30.68
CA ASP A 376 22.20 -9.18 30.39
C ASP A 376 20.87 -9.50 29.71
N HIS A 377 19.88 -8.61 29.84
CA HIS A 377 18.64 -8.69 29.08
C HIS A 377 18.74 -8.12 27.66
N LEU A 378 19.55 -7.07 27.46
CA LEU A 378 19.66 -6.38 26.18
C LEU A 378 20.63 -7.05 25.21
N LYS A 379 21.77 -7.55 25.70
CA LYS A 379 22.80 -8.18 24.83
C LYS A 379 22.22 -9.31 23.96
N PRO A 380 21.38 -10.24 24.46
CA PRO A 380 20.80 -11.30 23.62
C PRO A 380 19.91 -10.76 22.51
N ILE A 381 19.11 -9.73 22.78
CA ILE A 381 18.24 -9.08 21.79
C ILE A 381 19.08 -8.42 20.69
N TYR A 382 20.11 -7.66 21.09
CA TYR A 382 20.98 -6.99 20.13
C TYR A 382 21.78 -7.98 19.29
N LYS A 383 22.30 -9.06 19.89
CA LYS A 383 23.02 -10.12 19.17
C LYS A 383 22.13 -10.78 18.12
N ARG A 384 20.90 -11.18 18.51
CA ARG A 384 19.93 -11.79 17.59
C ARG A 384 19.52 -10.83 16.46
N LEU A 385 19.31 -9.55 16.77
CA LEU A 385 18.94 -8.53 15.79
C LEU A 385 20.14 -7.97 15.00
N SER A 386 21.36 -8.44 15.28
CA SER A 386 22.56 -8.15 14.50
C SER A 386 23.13 -9.39 13.81
N GLU A 387 22.35 -10.47 13.69
CA GLU A 387 22.78 -11.67 12.97
C GLU A 387 23.07 -11.35 11.49
N PRO A 388 24.20 -11.83 10.93
CA PRO A 388 24.57 -11.57 9.54
C PRO A 388 23.47 -11.92 8.54
N ALA A 389 22.79 -13.05 8.74
CA ALA A 389 21.71 -13.51 7.87
C ALA A 389 20.52 -12.53 7.82
N LEU A 390 20.20 -11.84 8.92
CA LEU A 390 19.16 -10.81 8.94
C LEU A 390 19.63 -9.54 8.22
N LEU A 391 20.86 -9.11 8.49
CA LEU A 391 21.41 -7.86 7.96
C LEU A 391 21.75 -7.96 6.47
N GLN A 392 22.13 -9.14 5.98
CA GLN A 392 22.33 -9.40 4.56
C GLN A 392 21.06 -9.09 3.76
N ARG A 393 19.89 -9.50 4.29
CA ARG A 393 18.58 -9.20 3.70
C ARG A 393 18.15 -7.74 3.84
N CYS A 394 18.96 -6.88 4.45
CA CYS A 394 18.69 -5.45 4.58
C CYS A 394 19.56 -4.61 3.63
N LEU A 395 20.46 -5.22 2.86
CA LEU A 395 21.44 -4.51 2.04
C LEU A 395 20.79 -3.68 0.93
N LEU A 396 19.68 -4.16 0.38
CA LEU A 396 18.89 -3.41 -0.60
C LEU A 396 18.34 -2.09 -0.03
N GLY A 397 18.21 -1.97 1.30
CA GLY A 397 17.75 -0.74 1.95
C GLY A 397 16.29 -0.38 1.66
N ALA A 398 15.55 -1.27 1.00
CA ALA A 398 14.21 -1.01 0.48
C ALA A 398 13.10 -1.14 1.53
N THR A 399 11.90 -0.65 1.18
CA THR A 399 10.74 -0.62 2.08
C THR A 399 9.46 -0.96 1.32
N GLN A 400 8.48 -1.57 2.01
CA GLN A 400 7.14 -1.85 1.44
C GLN A 400 6.17 -0.67 1.51
N ASN A 401 6.67 0.56 1.69
CA ASN A 401 5.82 1.76 1.78
C ASN A 401 4.96 1.95 0.50
N ALA A 402 5.44 1.50 -0.66
CA ALA A 402 4.69 1.53 -1.91
C ALA A 402 3.45 0.61 -1.84
N ASN A 403 3.60 -0.61 -1.33
CA ASN A 403 2.50 -1.54 -1.10
C ASN A 403 1.47 -0.96 -0.12
N GLU A 404 1.91 -0.45 1.04
CA GLU A 404 1.02 0.18 2.02
C GLU A 404 0.24 1.36 1.40
N SER A 405 0.92 2.20 0.61
CA SER A 405 0.29 3.33 -0.09
C SER A 405 -0.70 2.88 -1.17
N LEU A 406 -0.39 1.82 -1.91
CA LEU A 406 -1.29 1.24 -2.92
C LEU A 406 -2.54 0.67 -2.26
N HIS A 407 -2.38 -0.11 -1.20
CA HIS A 407 -3.49 -0.71 -0.46
C HIS A 407 -4.43 0.37 0.06
N SER A 408 -3.89 1.45 0.65
CA SER A 408 -4.72 2.59 1.09
C SER A 408 -5.54 3.19 -0.05
N LYS A 409 -5.01 3.21 -1.28
CA LYS A 409 -5.69 3.76 -2.44
C LYS A 409 -6.79 2.84 -2.96
N ILE A 410 -6.49 1.55 -3.13
CA ILE A 410 -7.48 0.54 -3.54
C ILE A 410 -8.70 0.60 -2.61
N TRP A 411 -8.45 0.55 -1.31
CA TRP A 411 -9.53 0.50 -0.32
C TRP A 411 -10.18 1.86 -0.03
N SER A 412 -9.68 2.96 -0.62
CA SER A 412 -10.39 4.24 -0.62
C SER A 412 -11.54 4.27 -1.64
N THR A 413 -11.46 3.43 -2.68
CA THR A 413 -12.51 3.30 -3.71
C THR A 413 -13.48 2.15 -3.41
N CYS A 414 -13.04 1.18 -2.61
CA CYS A 414 -13.82 0.06 -2.09
C CYS A 414 -13.82 0.05 -0.55
N ASP A 415 -14.94 0.48 0.05
CA ASP A 415 -15.12 0.47 1.51
C ASP A 415 -15.02 -0.94 2.09
N LYS A 416 -14.07 -1.12 3.03
CA LYS A 416 -13.84 -2.39 3.75
C LYS A 416 -14.99 -2.83 4.65
N LYS A 417 -15.93 -1.94 4.96
CA LYS A 417 -17.08 -2.22 5.84
C LYS A 417 -18.30 -2.73 5.08
N LYS A 418 -18.30 -2.63 3.76
CA LYS A 418 -19.44 -2.99 2.92
C LYS A 418 -19.06 -4.14 2.00
N PHE A 419 -20.03 -5.02 1.76
CA PHE A 419 -19.90 -5.99 0.69
C PHE A 419 -19.63 -5.26 -0.64
N SER A 420 -18.65 -5.76 -1.40
CA SER A 420 -18.35 -5.32 -2.75
C SER A 420 -18.31 -6.54 -3.66
N SER A 421 -18.97 -6.45 -4.82
CA SER A 421 -18.92 -7.52 -5.81
C SER A 421 -17.52 -7.67 -6.40
N TRP A 422 -17.21 -8.85 -6.91
CA TRP A 422 -15.96 -9.13 -7.62
C TRP A 422 -15.65 -8.08 -8.68
N ASN A 423 -16.60 -7.82 -9.60
CA ASN A 423 -16.42 -6.83 -10.67
C ASN A 423 -16.08 -5.42 -10.15
N LYS A 424 -16.69 -5.02 -9.02
CA LYS A 424 -16.37 -3.73 -8.39
C LYS A 424 -14.95 -3.73 -7.84
N VAL A 425 -14.56 -4.78 -7.11
CA VAL A 425 -13.20 -4.89 -6.55
C VAL A 425 -12.17 -4.93 -7.66
N THR A 426 -12.39 -5.76 -8.69
CA THR A 426 -11.52 -5.88 -9.86
C THR A 426 -11.30 -4.54 -10.56
N PHE A 427 -12.37 -3.82 -10.88
CA PHE A 427 -12.25 -2.49 -11.49
C PHE A 427 -11.57 -1.47 -10.56
N SER A 428 -11.86 -1.53 -9.26
CA SER A 428 -11.27 -0.64 -8.26
C SER A 428 -9.77 -0.86 -8.10
N VAL A 429 -9.32 -2.12 -8.13
CA VAL A 429 -7.91 -2.50 -8.14
C VAL A 429 -7.23 -1.97 -9.39
N ILE A 430 -7.75 -2.30 -10.58
CA ILE A 430 -7.17 -1.90 -11.88
C ILE A 430 -7.05 -0.37 -11.95
N SER A 431 -8.13 0.36 -11.68
CA SER A 431 -8.13 1.82 -11.75
C SER A 431 -7.23 2.48 -10.70
N SER A 432 -7.15 1.91 -9.49
CA SER A 432 -6.27 2.40 -8.42
C SER A 432 -4.80 2.21 -8.77
N ILE A 433 -4.44 1.04 -9.32
CA ILE A 433 -3.07 0.78 -9.81
C ILE A 433 -2.74 1.71 -10.96
N TYR A 434 -3.67 1.91 -11.91
CA TYR A 434 -3.45 2.82 -13.03
C TYR A 434 -3.15 4.25 -12.55
N ASP A 435 -3.97 4.80 -11.64
CA ASP A 435 -3.72 6.14 -11.08
C ASP A 435 -2.50 6.16 -10.13
N PHE A 436 -2.11 5.01 -9.54
CA PHE A 436 -0.91 4.90 -8.71
C PHE A 436 0.33 5.07 -9.57
N ASN A 437 0.46 4.25 -10.62
CA ASN A 437 1.58 4.28 -11.55
C ASN A 437 1.60 5.62 -12.32
N PHE A 438 0.48 6.01 -12.93
CA PHE A 438 0.51 7.07 -13.95
C PHE A 438 -0.22 8.36 -13.58
N GLY A 439 -0.82 8.45 -12.40
CA GLY A 439 -1.52 9.65 -11.94
C GLY A 439 -2.55 10.13 -12.96
N PHE A 440 -2.53 11.42 -13.32
CA PHE A 440 -3.51 11.98 -14.25
C PHE A 440 -3.46 11.34 -15.66
N ALA A 441 -2.29 10.90 -16.13
CA ALA A 441 -2.19 10.25 -17.44
C ALA A 441 -3.06 8.98 -17.54
N ALA A 442 -3.28 8.29 -16.41
CA ALA A 442 -4.19 7.15 -16.31
C ALA A 442 -5.63 7.52 -16.72
N SER A 443 -6.11 8.67 -16.25
CA SER A 443 -7.48 9.11 -16.47
C SER A 443 -7.77 9.33 -17.96
N LYS A 444 -6.79 9.83 -18.73
CA LYS A 444 -6.95 10.09 -20.17
C LYS A 444 -7.21 8.79 -20.93
N ILE A 445 -6.39 7.76 -20.70
CA ILE A 445 -6.48 6.47 -21.40
C ILE A 445 -7.76 5.73 -20.99
N MET A 446 -8.04 5.63 -19.68
CA MET A 446 -9.27 5.00 -19.19
C MET A 446 -10.52 5.68 -19.79
N LYS A 447 -10.54 7.01 -19.85
CA LYS A 447 -11.66 7.74 -20.45
C LYS A 447 -11.84 7.42 -21.93
N ASN A 448 -10.77 7.27 -22.69
CA ASN A 448 -10.87 6.89 -24.10
C ASN A 448 -11.48 5.48 -24.24
N ILE A 449 -10.97 4.49 -23.50
CA ILE A 449 -11.49 3.11 -23.52
C ILE A 449 -12.98 3.05 -23.10
N LEU A 450 -13.38 3.93 -22.17
CA LEU A 450 -14.74 3.98 -21.62
C LEU A 450 -15.66 4.97 -22.34
N PHE A 451 -15.26 5.47 -23.52
CA PHE A 451 -16.06 6.41 -24.32
C PHE A 451 -16.51 7.65 -23.54
N CYS A 452 -15.63 8.12 -22.67
CA CYS A 452 -15.77 9.35 -21.91
C CYS A 452 -15.04 10.48 -22.63
N LYS A 453 -15.55 11.71 -22.52
CA LYS A 453 -14.94 12.86 -23.20
C LYS A 453 -13.73 13.37 -22.41
N ASN A 454 -12.63 13.65 -23.11
CA ASN A 454 -11.47 14.36 -22.57
C ASN A 454 -11.52 15.81 -23.02
N THR A 455 -11.96 16.71 -22.14
CA THR A 455 -12.03 18.15 -22.42
C THR A 455 -10.80 18.88 -21.89
N PHE A 456 -10.54 20.08 -22.39
CA PHE A 456 -9.51 20.99 -21.87
C PHE A 456 -9.64 21.21 -20.35
N HIS A 457 -10.87 21.40 -19.85
CA HIS A 457 -11.11 21.55 -18.41
C HIS A 457 -10.72 20.30 -17.61
N ALA A 458 -11.04 19.11 -18.11
CA ALA A 458 -10.63 17.86 -17.47
C ALA A 458 -9.10 17.72 -17.43
N HIS A 459 -8.41 18.15 -18.48
CA HIS A 459 -6.95 18.19 -18.54
C HIS A 459 -6.35 19.13 -17.49
N ARG A 460 -6.86 20.37 -17.41
CA ARG A 460 -6.41 21.37 -16.45
C ARG A 460 -6.60 20.92 -15.00
N LEU A 461 -7.78 20.38 -14.65
CA LEU A 461 -8.06 19.86 -13.31
C LEU A 461 -7.18 18.65 -12.97
N GLY A 462 -6.94 17.79 -13.96
CA GLY A 462 -6.05 16.65 -13.84
C GLY A 462 -4.61 17.02 -13.51
N LEU A 463 -4.04 17.96 -14.26
CA LEU A 463 -2.70 18.50 -14.01
C LEU A 463 -2.61 19.20 -12.66
N SER A 464 -3.61 20.01 -12.30
CA SER A 464 -3.67 20.67 -10.99
C SER A 464 -3.62 19.66 -9.84
N ARG A 465 -4.43 18.59 -9.92
CA ARG A 465 -4.42 17.49 -8.93
C ARG A 465 -3.05 16.80 -8.85
N GLN A 466 -2.41 16.54 -9.98
CA GLN A 466 -1.08 15.94 -10.01
C GLN A 466 -0.04 16.85 -9.36
N ASN A 467 -0.04 18.14 -9.70
CA ASN A 467 0.87 19.12 -9.11
C ASN A 467 0.66 19.26 -7.61
N GLN A 468 -0.59 19.26 -7.14
CA GLN A 468 -0.92 19.28 -5.71
C GLN A 468 -0.42 18.02 -4.98
N ARG A 469 -0.46 16.85 -5.64
CA ARG A 469 0.09 15.60 -5.08
C ARG A 469 1.61 15.70 -4.91
N LEU A 470 2.31 16.22 -5.92
CA LEU A 470 3.76 16.39 -5.91
C LEU A 470 4.19 17.44 -4.87
N SER A 471 3.56 18.61 -4.86
CA SER A 471 3.85 19.67 -3.89
C SER A 471 3.51 19.25 -2.46
N GLY A 472 2.39 18.57 -2.26
CA GLY A 472 1.99 18.03 -0.95
C GLY A 472 2.97 16.96 -0.44
N SER A 473 3.52 16.12 -1.32
CA SER A 473 4.57 15.16 -0.98
C SER A 473 5.86 15.87 -0.56
N ALA A 474 6.33 16.85 -1.34
CA ALA A 474 7.51 17.63 -1.02
C ALA A 474 7.36 18.40 0.31
N TYR A 475 6.21 19.06 0.52
CA TYR A 475 5.88 19.78 1.74
C TYR A 475 5.89 18.86 2.97
N LYS A 476 5.26 17.67 2.89
CA LYS A 476 5.24 16.69 3.99
C LYS A 476 6.63 16.15 4.33
N LYS A 477 7.55 16.09 3.36
CA LYS A 477 8.96 15.69 3.58
C LYS A 477 9.81 16.79 4.20
N SER A 478 9.35 18.05 4.22
CA SER A 478 10.12 19.15 4.79
C SER A 478 10.39 18.96 6.29
N LYS A 479 11.61 19.28 6.73
CA LYS A 479 12.04 19.13 8.14
C LYS A 479 11.11 19.87 9.11
N VAL A 480 10.66 21.07 8.72
CA VAL A 480 9.78 21.92 9.52
C VAL A 480 8.43 21.23 9.75
N VAL A 481 7.80 20.73 8.69
CA VAL A 481 6.50 20.04 8.79
C VAL A 481 6.61 18.76 9.59
N MET A 482 7.66 17.97 9.35
CA MET A 482 7.92 16.75 10.12
C MET A 482 8.08 17.03 11.61
N ARG A 483 8.84 18.08 11.98
CA ARG A 483 9.00 18.50 13.39
C ARG A 483 7.67 18.96 13.99
N ARG A 484 6.88 19.76 13.24
CA ARG A 484 5.56 20.22 13.69
C ARG A 484 4.58 19.07 13.93
N LEU A 485 4.55 18.08 13.03
CA LEU A 485 3.72 16.89 13.17
C LEU A 485 4.14 16.03 14.37
N GLN A 486 5.45 15.87 14.60
CA GLN A 486 5.97 15.18 15.77
C GLN A 486 5.58 15.88 17.07
N MET A 487 5.70 17.21 17.14
CA MET A 487 5.29 17.99 18.31
C MET A 487 3.78 17.85 18.57
N ARG A 488 2.95 17.95 17.53
CA ARG A 488 1.49 17.74 17.66
C ARG A 488 1.15 16.33 18.15
N LYS A 489 1.79 15.30 17.62
CA LYS A 489 1.57 13.91 18.03
C LYS A 489 2.01 13.69 19.48
N ALA A 490 3.14 14.27 19.89
CA ALA A 490 3.62 14.21 21.27
C ALA A 490 2.67 14.94 22.23
N ALA A 491 2.20 16.13 21.86
CA ALA A 491 1.21 16.87 22.66
C ALA A 491 -0.10 16.10 22.80
N LYS A 492 -0.62 15.52 21.71
CA LYS A 492 -1.83 14.68 21.75
C LYS A 492 -1.64 13.46 22.64
N ALA A 493 -0.51 12.76 22.53
CA ALA A 493 -0.20 11.59 23.35
C ALA A 493 -0.05 11.93 24.84
N ARG A 494 0.54 13.09 25.16
CA ARG A 494 0.60 13.59 26.55
C ARG A 494 -0.80 13.86 27.09
N ARG A 495 -1.63 14.57 26.33
CA ARG A 495 -3.02 14.84 26.70
C ARG A 495 -3.84 13.57 26.89
N GLU A 496 -3.70 12.58 25.99
CA GLU A 496 -4.38 11.28 26.15
C GLU A 496 -3.88 10.53 27.39
N LEU A 497 -2.60 10.64 27.74
CA LEU A 497 -2.06 10.03 28.95
C LEU A 497 -2.60 10.73 30.21
N GLU A 498 -2.60 12.06 30.24
CA GLU A 498 -3.17 12.86 31.33
C GLU A 498 -4.66 12.54 31.53
N LEU A 499 -5.41 12.39 30.45
CA LEU A 499 -6.82 11.97 30.49
C LEU A 499 -6.97 10.55 31.05
N ARG A 500 -6.19 9.58 30.57
CA ARG A 500 -6.25 8.20 31.08
C ARG A 500 -5.86 8.09 32.56
N ASP A 501 -4.85 8.86 32.97
CA ASP A 501 -4.42 8.91 34.37
C ASP A 501 -5.52 9.50 35.26
N ALA A 502 -6.30 10.48 34.75
CA ALA A 502 -7.44 11.06 35.46
C ALA A 502 -8.70 10.16 35.44
N GLU A 503 -8.93 9.42 34.35
CA GLU A 503 -10.10 8.54 34.15
C GLU A 503 -9.99 7.21 34.92
N GLY A 504 -8.77 6.78 35.28
CA GLY A 504 -8.56 5.50 35.95
C GLY A 504 -8.81 4.29 35.04
N PRO A 505 -9.15 3.10 35.59
CA PRO A 505 -9.45 1.92 34.79
C PRO A 505 -10.68 2.14 33.91
N THR A 506 -10.51 2.00 32.60
CA THR A 506 -11.58 2.17 31.60
C THR A 506 -11.80 0.86 30.83
N TYR A 507 -12.94 0.75 30.14
CA TYR A 507 -13.30 -0.43 29.36
C TYR A 507 -12.24 -0.79 28.31
N GLU A 508 -11.79 -2.04 28.30
CA GLU A 508 -10.92 -2.57 27.26
C GLU A 508 -11.73 -2.95 26.01
N ALA A 509 -11.15 -2.68 24.82
CA ALA A 509 -11.78 -3.03 23.56
C ALA A 509 -11.97 -4.56 23.44
N GLY A 510 -13.23 -5.01 23.44
CA GLY A 510 -13.60 -6.42 23.34
C GLY A 510 -13.92 -7.10 24.67
N GLN A 511 -13.99 -6.36 25.78
CA GLN A 511 -14.54 -6.88 27.04
C GLN A 511 -16.02 -6.49 27.15
N PHE A 512 -16.87 -7.27 26.48
CA PHE A 512 -18.29 -7.53 26.76
C PHE A 512 -18.65 -8.90 26.22
#